data_AF-A0A838VW58-F1
#
_entry.id   AF-A0A838VW58-F1
#
_cell.length_a   1.000
_cell.length_b   1.000
_cell.length_c   1.000
_cell.angle_alpha   90.00
_cell.angle_beta   90.00
_cell.angle_gamma   90.00
#
_symmetry.space_group_name_H-M   'P 1'
#
loop_
_entity.id
_entity.type
_entity.pdbx_description
1 polymer ?
#
loop_
_entity_poly.entity_id
_entity_poly.type
_entity_poly.pdbx_seq_one_letter_code
_entity_poly.pdbx_strand_id
1 'polypeptide(L)'
;MIIFGITLVTGGGYFIGENAFAQEQQQPAGQAQAESAGMKFIGAGVAFGLAALGAGVAIGGVGAAGLAAITEKPELRSQALVFTALGEAIAIYGIVVAIIILGQS
;
A
#
# COMPACT_ATOMS: atom_id res chain seq x y z
N MET A 1 -40.36 11.63 -20.62
CA MET A 1 -39.09 10.95 -20.99
C MET A 1 -37.84 11.81 -20.79
N ILE A 2 -37.93 13.14 -20.68
CA ILE A 2 -36.76 14.02 -20.45
C ILE A 2 -36.54 14.33 -18.95
N ILE A 3 -37.60 14.39 -18.14
CA ILE A 3 -37.48 14.70 -16.69
C ILE A 3 -36.96 13.50 -15.88
N PHE A 4 -37.30 12.26 -16.26
CA PHE A 4 -36.76 11.04 -15.62
C PHE A 4 -35.26 10.82 -15.89
N GLY A 5 -34.71 11.44 -16.95
CA GLY A 5 -33.28 11.35 -17.29
C GLY A 5 -32.39 12.32 -16.50
N ILE A 6 -32.93 13.47 -16.07
CA ILE A 6 -32.19 14.46 -15.29
C ILE A 6 -32.12 14.07 -13.80
N THR A 7 -33.18 13.47 -13.25
CA THR A 7 -33.14 12.99 -11.86
C THR A 7 -32.26 11.75 -11.67
N LEU A 8 -32.05 10.90 -12.69
CA LEU A 8 -31.08 9.80 -12.60
C LEU A 8 -29.63 10.30 -12.64
N VAL A 9 -29.39 11.44 -13.28
CA VAL A 9 -28.08 12.13 -13.28
C VAL A 9 -27.81 12.91 -11.98
N THR A 10 -28.85 13.23 -11.20
CA THR A 10 -28.73 13.97 -9.92
C THR A 10 -29.07 13.12 -8.69
N GLY A 11 -29.57 11.89 -8.86
CA GLY A 11 -30.26 11.10 -7.83
C GLY A 11 -29.56 9.81 -7.41
N GLY A 12 -28.23 9.81 -7.31
CA GLY A 12 -27.46 8.66 -6.81
C GLY A 12 -27.06 8.73 -5.33
N GLY A 13 -27.57 9.68 -4.54
CA GLY A 13 -27.03 9.90 -3.20
C GLY A 13 -27.96 10.59 -2.23
N TYR A 14 -29.08 9.96 -1.87
CA TYR A 14 -29.79 10.23 -0.61
C TYR A 14 -30.51 8.95 -0.14
N PHE A 15 -29.73 7.95 0.28
CA PHE A 15 -30.20 6.90 1.18
C PHE A 15 -29.22 6.78 2.34
N ILE A 16 -29.74 7.00 3.54
CA ILE A 16 -29.05 6.92 4.82
C ILE A 16 -28.74 5.43 5.08
N GLY A 17 -27.46 5.09 5.24
CA GLY A 17 -27.03 3.71 5.54
C GLY A 17 -25.56 3.43 5.18
N GLU A 18 -24.65 4.04 5.95
CA GLU A 18 -23.30 3.59 6.32
C GLU A 18 -22.56 2.55 5.42
N ASN A 19 -21.49 3.02 4.73
CA ASN A 19 -20.25 2.28 4.33
C ASN A 19 -20.19 1.57 2.96
N ALA A 20 -20.05 2.31 1.85
CA ALA A 20 -19.50 1.74 0.61
C ALA A 20 -18.68 2.77 -0.17
N PHE A 21 -17.38 2.81 0.11
CA PHE A 21 -16.40 3.59 -0.65
C PHE A 21 -16.10 2.93 -2.01
N ALA A 22 -15.86 3.79 -3.01
CA ALA A 22 -15.16 3.57 -4.29
C ALA A 22 -15.99 3.26 -5.58
N GLN A 23 -16.62 4.32 -6.10
CA GLN A 23 -16.44 4.90 -7.46
C GLN A 23 -16.36 3.96 -8.67
N GLU A 24 -17.50 3.70 -9.33
CA GLU A 24 -17.57 3.40 -10.76
C GLU A 24 -17.33 4.70 -11.57
N GLN A 25 -16.24 4.75 -12.35
CA GLN A 25 -16.02 5.78 -13.37
C GLN A 25 -15.87 5.12 -14.73
N GLN A 26 -16.86 5.34 -15.59
CA GLN A 26 -16.88 4.93 -16.99
C GLN A 26 -16.70 6.16 -17.88
N GLN A 27 -15.48 6.40 -18.41
CA GLN A 27 -15.18 7.48 -19.37
C GLN A 27 -14.06 7.07 -20.37
N PRO A 28 -13.93 7.72 -21.55
CA PRO A 28 -13.82 7.11 -22.88
C PRO A 28 -12.43 6.51 -23.19
N ALA A 29 -12.42 5.45 -24.01
CA ALA A 29 -11.35 4.46 -24.20
C ALA A 29 -10.03 4.89 -24.87
N GLY A 30 -9.68 6.18 -24.96
CA GLY A 30 -8.50 6.64 -25.73
C GLY A 30 -7.44 7.45 -24.98
N GLN A 31 -7.79 8.11 -23.87
CA GLN A 31 -6.89 9.03 -23.16
C GLN A 31 -6.69 8.63 -21.69
N ALA A 32 -7.61 7.84 -21.11
CA ALA A 32 -7.54 7.36 -19.73
C ALA A 32 -6.48 6.27 -19.50
N GLN A 33 -6.09 5.49 -20.52
CA GLN A 33 -5.09 4.43 -20.38
C GLN A 33 -3.67 4.96 -20.18
N ALA A 34 -3.32 6.11 -20.77
CA ALA A 34 -2.01 6.73 -20.61
C ALA A 34 -1.87 7.43 -19.24
N GLU A 35 -2.89 8.16 -18.79
CA GLU A 35 -2.91 8.78 -17.46
C GLU A 35 -2.97 7.73 -16.34
N SER A 36 -3.78 6.67 -16.50
CA SER A 36 -3.86 5.59 -15.52
C SER A 36 -2.54 4.81 -15.39
N ALA A 37 -1.78 4.64 -16.48
CA ALA A 37 -0.47 4.01 -16.43
C ALA A 37 0.53 4.83 -15.61
N GLY A 38 0.56 6.16 -15.79
CA GLY A 38 1.39 7.06 -14.97
C GLY A 38 1.03 7.00 -13.49
N MET A 39 -0.26 7.01 -13.17
CA MET A 39 -0.76 6.93 -11.79
C MET A 39 -0.45 5.59 -11.12
N LYS A 40 -0.40 4.47 -11.86
CA LYS A 40 0.03 3.15 -11.35
C LYS A 40 1.47 3.19 -10.83
N PHE A 41 2.41 3.83 -11.54
CA PHE A 41 3.81 3.94 -11.10
C PHE A 41 3.95 4.77 -9.82
N ILE A 42 3.23 5.89 -9.73
CA ILE A 42 3.23 6.72 -8.53
C ILE A 42 2.61 5.96 -7.36
N GLY A 43 1.48 5.29 -7.57
CA GLY A 43 0.83 4.46 -6.54
C GLY A 43 1.72 3.33 -6.03
N ALA A 44 2.40 2.61 -6.93
CA ALA A 44 3.34 1.55 -6.57
C ALA A 44 4.56 2.10 -5.78
N GLY A 45 5.11 3.23 -6.21
CA GLY A 45 6.23 3.89 -5.53
C GLY A 45 5.87 4.37 -4.12
N VAL A 46 4.69 4.96 -3.94
CA VAL A 46 4.21 5.41 -2.61
C VAL A 46 3.94 4.21 -1.69
N ALA A 47 3.30 3.15 -2.20
CA ALA A 47 3.02 1.95 -1.43
C ALA A 47 4.31 1.30 -0.89
N PHE A 48 5.31 1.08 -1.76
CA PHE A 48 6.59 0.51 -1.33
C PHE A 48 7.38 1.50 -0.45
N GLY A 49 7.43 2.78 -0.82
CA GLY A 49 8.17 3.81 -0.08
C GLY A 49 7.72 3.93 1.38
N LEU A 50 6.41 3.98 1.63
CA LEU A 50 5.88 4.05 2.99
C LEU A 50 6.15 2.76 3.79
N ALA A 51 6.02 1.59 3.16
CA ALA A 51 6.34 0.31 3.80
C ALA A 51 7.83 0.22 4.16
N ALA A 52 8.73 0.62 3.25
CA ALA A 52 10.17 0.61 3.48
C ALA A 52 10.58 1.60 4.58
N LEU A 53 9.95 2.77 4.66
CA LEU A 53 10.17 3.72 5.75
C LEU A 53 9.75 3.14 7.11
N GLY A 54 8.57 2.52 7.18
CA GLY A 54 8.09 1.86 8.39
C GLY A 54 9.00 0.71 8.83
N ALA A 55 9.45 -0.11 7.88
CA ALA A 55 10.41 -1.17 8.12
C ALA A 55 11.74 -0.60 8.63
N GLY A 56 12.31 0.41 7.99
CA GLY A 56 13.57 1.02 8.40
C GLY A 56 13.55 1.55 9.84
N VAL A 57 12.45 2.17 10.27
CA VAL A 57 12.28 2.62 11.65
C VAL A 57 12.21 1.44 12.63
N ALA A 58 11.45 0.40 12.29
CA ALA A 58 11.32 -0.78 13.13
C ALA A 58 12.66 -1.52 13.31
N ILE A 59 13.36 -1.77 12.20
CA ILE A 59 14.60 -2.55 12.22
C ILE A 59 15.77 -1.71 12.79
N GLY A 60 15.75 -0.38 12.67
CA GLY A 60 16.79 0.49 13.23
C GLY A 60 16.95 0.32 14.75
N GLY A 61 15.85 0.26 15.49
CA GLY A 61 15.88 0.00 16.93
C GLY A 61 16.25 -1.45 17.27
N VAL A 62 15.62 -2.40 16.58
CA VAL A 62 15.86 -3.84 16.78
C VAL A 62 17.32 -4.22 16.49
N GLY A 63 17.90 -3.65 15.43
CA GLY A 63 19.28 -3.90 15.04
C GLY A 63 20.29 -3.37 16.07
N ALA A 64 20.09 -2.13 16.56
CA ALA A 64 20.95 -1.54 17.59
C ALA A 64 20.89 -2.33 18.91
N ALA A 65 19.69 -2.67 19.37
CA ALA A 65 19.49 -3.46 20.59
C ALA A 65 20.02 -4.91 20.42
N GLY A 66 19.82 -5.50 19.24
CA GLY A 66 20.30 -6.84 18.90
C GLY A 66 21.82 -6.92 18.91
N LEU A 67 22.51 -5.93 18.31
CA LEU A 67 23.97 -5.88 18.32
C LEU A 67 24.53 -5.73 19.73
N ALA A 68 23.94 -4.84 20.54
CA ALA A 68 24.32 -4.65 21.94
C ALA A 68 24.15 -5.94 22.76
N ALA A 69 23.05 -6.65 22.57
CA ALA A 69 22.81 -7.93 23.24
C ALA A 69 23.78 -9.02 22.80
N ILE A 70 24.16 -9.07 21.52
CA ILE A 70 25.14 -10.04 20.98
C ILE A 70 26.53 -9.82 21.59
N THR A 71 26.93 -8.56 21.84
CA THR A 71 28.22 -8.26 22.46
C THR A 71 28.35 -8.80 23.89
N GLU A 72 27.26 -8.81 24.67
CA GLU A 72 27.26 -9.38 26.02
C GLU A 72 27.00 -10.90 26.02
N LYS A 73 26.09 -11.36 25.16
CA LYS A 73 25.62 -12.73 25.09
C LYS A 73 25.60 -13.21 23.63
N PRO A 74 26.71 -13.78 23.13
CA PRO A 74 26.82 -14.20 21.74
C PRO A 74 25.82 -15.31 21.36
N GLU A 75 25.32 -16.04 22.36
CA GLU A 75 24.25 -17.04 22.26
C GLU A 75 22.96 -16.47 21.65
N LEU A 76 22.71 -15.16 21.83
CA LEU A 76 21.49 -14.49 21.37
C LEU A 76 21.54 -14.07 19.89
N ARG A 77 22.64 -14.34 19.17
CA ARG A 77 22.81 -13.94 17.76
C ARG A 77 21.69 -14.46 16.87
N SER A 78 21.29 -15.72 17.03
CA SER A 78 20.21 -16.32 16.24
C SER A 78 18.88 -15.61 16.48
N GLN A 79 18.56 -15.33 17.73
CA GLN A 79 17.33 -14.63 18.11
C GLN A 79 17.31 -13.18 17.61
N ALA A 80 18.43 -12.46 17.71
CA ALA A 80 18.57 -11.11 17.17
C ALA A 80 18.38 -11.08 15.64
N LEU A 81 18.88 -12.10 14.93
CA LEU A 81 18.67 -12.25 13.49
C LEU A 81 17.19 -12.46 13.14
N VAL A 82 16.48 -13.29 13.92
CA VAL A 82 15.04 -13.56 13.71
C VAL A 82 14.22 -12.29 13.88
N PHE A 83 14.46 -11.49 14.93
CA PHE A 83 13.74 -10.23 15.13
C PHE A 83 14.01 -9.21 14.02
N THR A 84 15.25 -9.15 13.53
CA THR A 84 15.62 -8.30 12.38
C THR A 84 14.88 -8.74 11.12
N ALA A 85 14.83 -10.06 10.86
CA ALA A 85 14.13 -10.63 9.70
C ALA A 85 12.60 -10.42 9.74
N LEU A 86 12.00 -10.46 10.93
CA LEU A 86 10.57 -10.14 11.11
C LEU A 86 10.26 -8.67 10.75
N GLY A 87 11.19 -7.74 11.04
CA GLY A 87 11.05 -6.34 10.61
C GLY A 87 11.18 -6.16 9.10
N GLU A 88 12.12 -6.87 8.47
CA GLU A 88 12.31 -6.90 7.01
C GLU A 88 11.06 -7.39 6.25
N ALA A 89 10.29 -8.32 6.83
CA ALA A 89 9.07 -8.84 6.21
C ALA A 89 8.04 -7.74 5.86
N ILE A 90 8.05 -6.61 6.59
CA ILE A 90 7.20 -5.45 6.31
C ILE A 90 7.56 -4.82 4.95
N ALA A 91 8.86 -4.66 4.67
CA ALA A 91 9.33 -4.11 3.40
C ALA A 91 9.07 -5.09 2.25
N ILE A 92 9.26 -6.39 2.48
CA ILE A 92 8.96 -7.44 1.49
C ILE A 92 7.47 -7.43 1.15
N TYR A 93 6.58 -7.30 2.13
CA TYR A 93 5.15 -7.18 1.85
C TYR A 93 4.82 -5.89 1.07
N GLY A 94 5.48 -4.78 1.39
CA GLY A 94 5.36 -3.52 0.65
C GLY A 94 5.72 -3.65 -0.83
N ILE A 95 6.81 -4.37 -1.16
CA ILE A 95 7.19 -4.57 -2.57
C ILE A 95 6.26 -5.56 -3.28
N VAL A 96 5.72 -6.56 -2.57
CA VAL A 96 4.69 -7.45 -3.11
C VAL A 96 3.45 -6.66 -3.54
N VAL A 97 2.98 -5.73 -2.71
CA VAL A 97 1.84 -4.85 -3.05
C VAL A 97 2.17 -3.96 -4.25
N ALA A 98 3.38 -3.39 -4.31
CA ALA A 98 3.81 -2.59 -5.47
C ALA A 98 3.83 -3.41 -6.77
N ILE A 99 4.31 -4.66 -6.72
CA ILE A 99 4.29 -5.56 -7.88
C ILE A 99 2.87 -5.89 -8.29
N ILE A 100 1.96 -6.12 -7.34
CA ILE A 100 0.54 -6.36 -7.65
C ILE A 100 -0.05 -5.15 -8.39
N ILE A 101 0.16 -3.93 -7.89
CA ILE A 101 -0.31 -2.68 -8.53
C ILE A 101 0.20 -2.56 -9.98
N LEU A 102 1.48 -2.86 -10.20
CA LEU A 102 2.09 -2.81 -11.53
C LEU A 102 1.63 -3.95 -12.45
N GLY A 103 1.33 -5.11 -11.89
CA GLY A 103 0.90 -6.30 -12.61
C GLY A 103 -0.56 -6.28 -13.06
N GLN A 104 -1.38 -5.31 -12.63
CA GLN A 104 -2.79 -5.17 -13.06
C GLN A 104 -2.93 -4.50 -14.44
N SER A 105 -2.15 -4.93 -15.44
CA SER A 105 -2.20 -4.39 -16.81
C SER A 105 -3.54 -4.64 -17.49
#